data_AF-A0A9W8IET4-F1
#
_entry.id   AF-A0A9W8IET4-F1
#
_cell.length_a   1.000
_cell.length_b   1.000
_cell.length_c   1.000
_cell.angle_alpha   90.00
_cell.angle_beta   90.00
_cell.angle_gamma   90.00
#
_symmetry.space_group_name_H-M   'P 1'
#
loop_
_entity.id
_entity.type
_entity.pdbx_description
1 polymer ?
#
loop_
_entity_poly.entity_id
_entity_poly.type
_entity_poly.pdbx_seq_one_letter_code
_entity_poly.pdbx_strand_id
1 'polypeptide(L)'
;MSSSIPLSLRRKVVIALDADQVSPATDDVEATTQSRFLSFKTVAWCKANILRPTHDHVFLITSIDPTAIFDGGVLSAMWSSLNGTEDPHGDRVKMAETALRRLAESLHSVGVSCTIEVLRGAPAEMVTEYVHVHRGEFLAVQVVGRSAVAQALALGWPEVCARSAECPTVLIKTGDLPENIGSVLDPTPE
;
A
#
# COMPACT_ATOMS: atom_id res chain seq x y z
N MET A 1 -26.03 -17.38 14.16
CA MET A 1 -25.96 -17.26 12.69
C MET A 1 -25.56 -15.82 12.38
N SER A 2 -24.30 -15.55 12.01
CA SER A 2 -23.91 -14.19 11.61
C SER A 2 -24.45 -13.91 10.20
N SER A 3 -25.40 -12.98 10.11
CA SER A 3 -25.82 -12.41 8.83
C SER A 3 -24.60 -11.77 8.14
N SER A 4 -24.15 -12.34 7.02
CA SER A 4 -23.08 -11.76 6.22
C SER A 4 -23.65 -10.62 5.36
N ILE A 5 -23.13 -9.40 5.52
CA ILE A 5 -23.53 -8.26 4.69
C ILE A 5 -23.04 -8.49 3.25
N PRO A 6 -23.93 -8.37 2.23
CA PRO A 6 -23.54 -8.43 0.83
C PRO A 6 -22.41 -7.46 0.51
N LEU A 7 -21.45 -7.85 -0.34
CA LEU A 7 -20.29 -7.03 -0.68
C LEU A 7 -20.66 -5.61 -1.17
N SER A 8 -21.76 -5.48 -1.90
CA SER A 8 -22.26 -4.19 -2.41
C SER A 8 -22.73 -3.21 -1.33
N LEU A 9 -23.03 -3.70 -0.12
CA LEU A 9 -23.47 -2.90 1.03
C LEU A 9 -22.37 -2.70 2.07
N ARG A 10 -21.17 -3.26 1.84
CA ARG A 10 -20.03 -3.07 2.73
C ARG A 10 -19.40 -1.70 2.51
N ARG A 11 -18.88 -1.13 3.60
CA ARG A 11 -18.10 0.10 3.54
C ARG A 11 -16.83 -0.14 2.73
N LYS A 12 -16.53 0.73 1.79
CA LYS A 12 -15.33 0.62 0.94
C LYS A 12 -14.16 1.38 1.54
N VAL A 13 -13.12 0.66 1.96
CA VAL A 13 -11.91 1.24 2.55
C VAL A 13 -10.75 1.07 1.58
N VAL A 14 -10.07 2.15 1.22
CA VAL A 14 -8.88 2.10 0.37
C VAL A 14 -7.64 2.20 1.26
N ILE A 15 -6.70 1.29 1.09
CA ILE A 15 -5.39 1.34 1.76
C ILE A 15 -4.34 1.49 0.65
N ALA A 16 -3.74 2.68 0.55
CA ALA A 16 -2.69 2.99 -0.40
C ALA A 16 -1.31 2.76 0.24
N LEU A 17 -0.55 1.85 -0.35
CA LEU A 17 0.81 1.51 0.06
C LEU A 17 1.83 2.16 -0.87
N ASP A 18 3.02 2.39 -0.34
CA ASP A 18 4.14 2.94 -1.10
C ASP A 18 4.78 1.86 -1.97
N ALA A 19 4.95 2.14 -3.27
CA ALA A 19 5.47 1.19 -4.25
C ALA A 19 6.88 0.70 -3.90
N ASP A 20 7.72 1.56 -3.32
CA ASP A 20 9.10 1.19 -2.97
C ASP A 20 9.14 0.22 -1.78
N GLN A 21 8.05 0.12 -1.03
CA GLN A 21 7.94 -0.81 0.08
C GLN A 21 7.44 -2.19 -0.36
N VAL A 22 6.53 -2.24 -1.34
CA VAL A 22 5.96 -3.48 -1.86
C VAL A 22 6.80 -4.12 -2.97
N SER A 23 7.43 -3.29 -3.81
CA SER A 23 8.36 -3.66 -4.88
C SER A 23 9.64 -2.82 -4.83
N PRO A 24 10.48 -3.00 -3.78
CA PRO A 24 11.75 -2.33 -3.66
C PRO A 24 12.66 -2.68 -4.85
N ALA A 25 13.39 -1.69 -5.34
CA ALA A 25 14.30 -1.83 -6.48
C ALA A 25 15.71 -2.31 -6.11
N THR A 26 15.89 -2.79 -4.88
CA THR A 26 17.15 -3.35 -4.41
C THR A 26 17.09 -4.87 -4.39
N ASP A 27 18.18 -5.52 -4.79
CA ASP A 27 18.33 -6.98 -4.69
C ASP A 27 18.71 -7.43 -3.27
N ASP A 28 18.93 -6.48 -2.34
CA ASP A 28 19.20 -6.77 -0.94
C ASP A 28 17.94 -7.37 -0.27
N VAL A 29 18.07 -8.63 0.13
CA VAL A 29 17.00 -9.42 0.75
C VAL A 29 16.60 -8.86 2.12
N GLU A 30 17.56 -8.37 2.91
CA GLU A 30 17.29 -7.83 4.24
C GLU A 30 16.54 -6.50 4.13
N ALA A 31 17.03 -5.59 3.28
CA ALA A 31 16.35 -4.33 2.98
C ALA A 31 14.95 -4.57 2.38
N THR A 32 14.80 -5.55 1.49
CA THR A 32 13.51 -5.93 0.91
C THR A 32 12.54 -6.45 1.98
N THR A 33 13.03 -7.26 2.91
CA THR A 33 12.23 -7.81 4.01
C THR A 33 11.77 -6.71 4.95
N GLN A 34 12.68 -5.80 5.32
CA GLN A 34 12.38 -4.65 6.17
C GLN A 34 11.35 -3.72 5.51
N SER A 35 11.51 -3.41 4.23
CA SER A 35 10.57 -2.57 3.47
C SER A 35 9.16 -3.19 3.44
N ARG A 36 9.06 -4.48 3.12
CA ARG A 36 7.76 -5.19 3.11
C ARG A 36 7.13 -5.25 4.49
N PHE A 37 7.94 -5.35 5.55
CA PHE A 37 7.47 -5.33 6.92
C PHE A 37 6.76 -4.01 7.27
N LEU A 38 7.20 -2.87 6.72
CA LEU A 38 6.52 -1.58 6.94
C LEU A 38 5.11 -1.55 6.33
N SER A 39 4.92 -2.12 5.14
CA SER A 39 3.58 -2.27 4.53
C SER A 39 2.71 -3.22 5.34
N PHE A 40 3.29 -4.31 5.84
CA PHE A 40 2.59 -5.24 6.73
C PHE A 40 2.11 -4.55 8.02
N LYS A 41 2.98 -3.79 8.71
CA LYS A 41 2.61 -3.01 9.90
C LYS A 41 1.46 -2.05 9.62
N THR A 42 1.47 -1.40 8.46
CA THR A 42 0.40 -0.47 8.04
C THR A 42 -0.94 -1.19 7.94
N VAL A 43 -0.98 -2.33 7.24
CA VAL A 43 -2.20 -3.14 7.09
C VAL A 43 -2.68 -3.67 8.44
N ALA A 44 -1.77 -4.16 9.28
CA ALA A 44 -2.08 -4.66 10.62
C ALA A 44 -2.66 -3.55 11.51
N TRP A 45 -2.10 -2.34 11.45
CA TRP A 45 -2.62 -1.19 12.18
C TRP A 45 -4.02 -0.79 11.69
N CYS A 46 -4.26 -0.78 10.37
CA CYS A 46 -5.60 -0.57 9.82
C CYS A 46 -6.57 -1.64 10.33
N LYS A 47 -6.15 -2.91 10.38
CA LYS A 47 -6.97 -4.01 10.91
C LYS A 47 -7.36 -3.82 12.37
N ALA A 48 -6.43 -3.35 13.19
CA ALA A 48 -6.63 -3.12 14.62
C ALA A 48 -7.56 -1.92 14.91
N ASN A 49 -7.46 -0.85 14.11
CA ASN A 49 -8.04 0.45 14.47
C ASN A 49 -9.19 0.91 13.57
N ILE A 50 -9.26 0.44 12.33
CA ILE A 50 -10.15 0.97 11.29
C ILE A 50 -11.10 -0.10 10.77
N LEU A 51 -10.58 -1.29 10.46
CA LEU A 51 -11.29 -2.30 9.67
C LEU A 51 -12.21 -3.18 10.51
N ARG A 52 -13.44 -3.35 10.03
CA ARG A 52 -14.49 -4.21 10.56
C ARG A 52 -14.67 -5.42 9.63
N PRO A 53 -14.21 -6.63 10.01
CA PRO A 53 -14.13 -7.80 9.11
C PRO A 53 -15.38 -8.10 8.28
N THR A 54 -16.55 -8.03 8.91
CA THR A 54 -17.83 -8.38 8.27
C THR A 54 -18.53 -7.21 7.57
N HIS A 55 -18.06 -5.98 7.79
CA HIS A 55 -18.73 -4.75 7.34
C HIS A 55 -17.94 -3.97 6.29
N ASP A 56 -16.64 -4.22 6.18
CA ASP A 56 -15.78 -3.50 5.27
C ASP A 56 -15.33 -4.41 4.12
N HIS A 57 -15.08 -3.77 2.97
CA HIS A 57 -14.32 -4.33 1.87
C HIS A 57 -13.11 -3.43 1.61
N VAL A 58 -11.93 -4.03 1.58
CA VAL A 58 -10.66 -3.32 1.44
C VAL A 58 -10.19 -3.35 0.00
N PHE A 59 -9.84 -2.19 -0.55
CA PHE A 59 -9.02 -2.08 -1.76
C PHE A 59 -7.59 -1.79 -1.32
N LEU A 60 -6.71 -2.77 -1.48
CA LEU A 60 -5.30 -2.63 -1.17
C LEU A 60 -4.55 -2.28 -2.45
N ILE A 61 -4.08 -1.04 -2.54
CA ILE A 61 -3.55 -0.49 -3.78
C ILE A 61 -2.13 0.03 -3.63
N THR A 62 -1.38 0.02 -4.72
CA THR A 62 -0.11 0.75 -4.87
C THR A 62 -0.08 1.39 -6.26
N SER A 63 0.69 2.46 -6.45
CA SER A 63 0.86 3.09 -7.76
C SER A 63 2.33 3.11 -8.16
N ILE A 64 2.63 2.63 -9.36
CA ILE A 64 3.97 2.66 -9.92
C ILE A 64 3.98 3.72 -11.03
N ASP A 65 4.75 4.77 -10.85
CA ASP A 65 4.96 5.80 -11.85
C ASP A 65 6.13 5.41 -12.77
N PRO A 66 5.88 5.05 -14.04
CA PRO A 66 6.96 4.68 -14.95
C PRO A 66 7.85 5.87 -15.34
N THR A 67 7.38 7.11 -15.12
CA THR A 67 8.04 8.35 -15.51
C THR A 67 8.86 8.98 -14.38
N ALA A 68 8.83 8.44 -13.17
CA ALA A 68 9.59 8.94 -12.05
C ALA A 68 11.10 8.72 -12.26
N ILE A 69 11.78 9.70 -12.87
CA ILE A 69 13.21 9.67 -13.22
C ILE A 69 14.12 9.75 -11.96
N PHE A 70 13.57 10.18 -10.82
CA PHE A 70 14.29 10.41 -9.57
C PHE A 70 14.08 9.33 -8.51
N ASP A 71 13.68 8.14 -8.92
CA ASP A 71 13.61 7.02 -8.01
C ASP A 71 14.99 6.33 -7.99
N GLY A 72 15.60 6.18 -6.81
CA GLY A 72 16.95 5.59 -6.68
C GLY A 72 17.06 4.19 -7.30
N GLY A 73 15.91 3.51 -7.39
CA GLY A 73 15.73 2.25 -8.10
C GLY A 73 15.73 2.33 -9.63
N VAL A 74 15.34 3.47 -10.22
CA VAL A 74 15.35 3.66 -11.67
C VAL A 74 16.78 3.90 -12.16
N LEU A 75 17.64 4.55 -11.35
CA LEU A 75 19.06 4.69 -11.67
C LEU A 75 19.80 3.35 -11.68
N SER A 76 19.51 2.45 -10.73
CA SER A 76 20.08 1.09 -10.73
C SER A 76 19.50 0.25 -11.87
N ALA A 77 18.19 0.35 -12.15
CA ALA A 77 17.52 -0.35 -13.24
C ALA A 77 17.97 0.13 -14.64
N MET A 78 18.24 1.42 -14.82
CA MET A 78 18.83 1.96 -16.05
C MET A 78 20.25 1.43 -16.28
N TRP A 79 21.02 1.23 -15.21
CA TRP A 79 22.38 0.67 -15.30
C TRP A 79 22.36 -0.82 -15.69
N SER A 80 21.37 -1.59 -15.23
CA SER A 80 21.18 -2.99 -15.63
C SER A 80 20.56 -3.14 -17.02
N SER A 81 19.68 -2.23 -17.45
CA SER A 81 19.09 -2.23 -18.79
C SER A 81 20.10 -1.86 -19.90
N LEU A 82 21.16 -1.13 -19.57
CA LEU A 82 22.33 -0.96 -20.45
C LEU A 82 23.06 -2.29 -20.75
N ASN A 83 22.85 -3.33 -19.94
CA ASN A 83 23.45 -4.66 -20.08
C ASN A 83 22.43 -5.76 -20.47
N GLY A 84 21.14 -5.47 -20.62
CA GLY A 84 20.11 -6.49 -20.90
C GLY A 84 18.81 -5.94 -21.49
N THR A 85 18.16 -6.73 -22.36
CA THR A 85 16.97 -6.35 -23.16
C THR A 85 15.61 -6.53 -22.46
N GLU A 86 15.56 -6.64 -21.13
CA GLU A 86 14.30 -6.87 -20.40
C GLU A 86 13.69 -5.56 -19.87
N ASP A 87 12.35 -5.46 -19.90
CA ASP A 87 11.58 -4.30 -19.45
C ASP A 87 11.46 -4.30 -17.91
N PRO A 88 12.20 -3.43 -17.19
CA PRO A 88 12.26 -3.45 -15.73
C PRO A 88 10.93 -3.09 -15.05
N HIS A 89 10.02 -2.42 -15.77
CA HIS A 89 8.72 -2.02 -15.22
C HIS A 89 7.75 -3.21 -15.11
N GLY A 90 7.85 -4.18 -16.02
CA GLY A 90 7.04 -5.40 -15.98
C GLY A 90 7.28 -6.22 -14.71
N ASP A 91 8.52 -6.27 -14.25
CA ASP A 91 8.89 -7.06 -13.08
C ASP A 91 8.53 -6.36 -11.76
N ARG A 92 8.67 -5.03 -11.66
CA ARG A 92 8.18 -4.27 -10.48
C ARG A 92 6.68 -4.46 -10.25
N VAL A 93 5.87 -4.50 -11.31
CA VAL A 93 4.41 -4.72 -11.21
C VAL A 93 4.12 -6.11 -10.65
N LYS A 94 4.74 -7.16 -11.19
CA LYS A 94 4.55 -8.54 -10.70
C LYS A 94 5.00 -8.70 -9.24
N MET A 95 6.11 -8.05 -8.86
CA MET A 95 6.60 -8.03 -7.48
C MET A 95 5.59 -7.37 -6.55
N ALA A 96 5.06 -6.20 -6.94
CA ALA A 96 4.05 -5.48 -6.17
C ALA A 96 2.77 -6.32 -6.03
N GLU A 97 2.26 -6.90 -7.12
CA GLU A 97 1.09 -7.79 -7.09
C GLU A 97 1.30 -8.98 -6.15
N THR A 98 2.48 -9.59 -6.18
CA THR A 98 2.84 -10.72 -5.29
C THR A 98 2.85 -10.28 -3.82
N ALA A 99 3.41 -9.10 -3.53
CA ALA A 99 3.43 -8.56 -2.17
C ALA A 99 2.03 -8.20 -1.68
N LEU A 100 1.22 -7.52 -2.49
CA LEU A 100 -0.17 -7.18 -2.18
C LEU A 100 -1.02 -8.43 -1.97
N ARG A 101 -0.81 -9.48 -2.77
CA ARG A 101 -1.54 -10.75 -2.63
C ARG A 101 -1.30 -11.40 -1.27
N ARG A 102 -0.05 -11.45 -0.81
CA ARG A 102 0.28 -11.97 0.54
C ARG A 102 -0.37 -11.16 1.66
N LEU A 103 -0.45 -9.83 1.51
CA LEU A 103 -1.15 -8.97 2.46
C LEU A 103 -2.67 -9.21 2.44
N ALA A 104 -3.26 -9.39 1.25
CA ALA A 104 -4.67 -9.72 1.11
C ALA A 104 -5.01 -11.10 1.70
N GLU A 105 -4.17 -12.11 1.50
CA GLU A 105 -4.28 -13.42 2.14
C GLU A 105 -4.27 -13.29 3.68
N SER A 106 -3.40 -12.45 4.22
CA SER A 106 -3.33 -12.14 5.67
C SER A 106 -4.56 -11.40 6.19
N LEU A 107 -5.24 -10.61 5.36
CA LEU A 107 -6.51 -9.97 5.72
C LEU A 107 -7.68 -10.97 5.64
N HIS A 108 -7.67 -11.85 4.65
CA HIS A 108 -8.69 -12.89 4.47
C HIS A 108 -8.66 -13.89 5.63
N SER A 109 -7.47 -14.28 6.13
CA SER A 109 -7.33 -15.18 7.28
C SER A 109 -7.99 -14.64 8.56
N VAL A 110 -8.09 -13.32 8.70
CA VAL A 110 -8.78 -12.63 9.82
C VAL A 110 -10.19 -12.13 9.44
N GLY A 111 -10.75 -12.66 8.35
CA GLY A 111 -12.14 -12.45 7.93
C GLY A 111 -12.43 -11.10 7.26
N VAL A 112 -11.41 -10.33 6.88
CA VAL A 112 -11.59 -9.08 6.12
C VAL A 112 -11.62 -9.37 4.63
N SER A 113 -12.65 -8.90 3.93
CA SER A 113 -12.69 -8.99 2.46
C SER A 113 -11.75 -7.97 1.84
N CYS A 114 -10.90 -8.41 0.91
CA CYS A 114 -9.88 -7.56 0.28
C CYS A 114 -9.74 -7.85 -1.21
N THR A 115 -9.57 -6.80 -2.01
CA THR A 115 -9.14 -6.80 -3.43
C THR A 115 -7.81 -6.07 -3.54
N ILE A 116 -6.95 -6.49 -4.47
CA ILE A 116 -5.64 -5.86 -4.70
C ILE A 116 -5.60 -5.18 -6.07
N GLU A 117 -4.86 -4.08 -6.18
CA GLU A 117 -4.64 -3.43 -7.48
C GLU A 117 -3.29 -2.70 -7.54
N VAL A 118 -2.62 -2.79 -8.70
CA VAL A 118 -1.39 -2.03 -8.99
C VAL A 118 -1.71 -1.01 -10.08
N LEU A 119 -1.76 0.25 -9.68
CA LEU A 119 -2.03 1.38 -10.54
C LEU A 119 -0.77 1.81 -11.28
N ARG A 120 -0.94 2.41 -12.46
CA ARG A 120 0.15 2.94 -13.28
C ARG A 120 0.01 4.45 -13.41
N GLY A 121 0.98 5.19 -12.89
CA GLY A 121 0.99 6.66 -12.91
C GLY A 121 1.39 7.28 -11.58
N ALA A 122 1.33 8.61 -11.52
CA ALA A 122 1.70 9.38 -10.34
C ALA A 122 0.81 8.99 -9.14
N PRO A 123 1.37 8.59 -7.99
CA PRO A 123 0.58 8.04 -6.88
C PRO A 123 -0.53 8.97 -6.36
N ALA A 124 -0.27 10.28 -6.30
CA ALA A 124 -1.26 11.24 -5.81
C ALA A 124 -2.53 11.28 -6.70
N GLU A 125 -2.33 11.28 -8.01
CA GLU A 125 -3.42 11.31 -9.00
C GLU A 125 -4.14 9.96 -9.01
N MET A 126 -3.38 8.88 -9.19
CA MET A 126 -3.95 7.54 -9.32
C MET A 126 -4.74 7.10 -8.07
N VAL A 127 -4.24 7.36 -6.86
CA VAL A 127 -4.93 6.98 -5.63
C VAL A 127 -6.22 7.78 -5.44
N THR A 128 -6.20 9.09 -5.70
CA THR A 128 -7.39 9.93 -5.54
C THR A 128 -8.45 9.64 -6.58
N GLU A 129 -8.04 9.41 -7.84
CA GLU A 129 -8.92 8.92 -8.90
C GLU A 129 -9.53 7.56 -8.55
N TYR A 130 -8.72 6.63 -8.04
CA TYR A 130 -9.20 5.31 -7.63
C TYR A 130 -10.28 5.40 -6.54
N VAL A 131 -10.04 6.23 -5.52
CA VAL A 131 -11.02 6.50 -4.46
C VAL A 131 -12.32 7.06 -5.05
N HIS A 132 -12.24 8.01 -5.99
CA HIS A 132 -13.40 8.60 -6.64
C HIS A 132 -14.20 7.56 -7.44
N VAL A 133 -13.53 6.83 -8.34
CA VAL A 133 -14.14 5.83 -9.23
C VAL A 133 -14.81 4.71 -8.43
N HIS A 134 -14.14 4.21 -7.39
CA HIS A 134 -14.67 3.11 -6.58
C HIS A 134 -15.64 3.58 -5.50
N ARG A 135 -15.86 4.89 -5.33
CA ARG A 135 -16.62 5.50 -4.22
C ARG A 135 -16.07 5.04 -2.86
N GLY A 136 -14.75 5.14 -2.69
CA GLY A 136 -14.08 4.84 -1.42
C GLY A 136 -14.58 5.77 -0.33
N GLU A 137 -15.02 5.21 0.79
CA GLU A 137 -15.60 5.97 1.92
C GLU A 137 -14.55 6.34 2.97
N PHE A 138 -13.36 5.73 2.88
CA PHE A 138 -12.23 6.00 3.77
C PHE A 138 -10.93 5.68 3.05
N LEU A 139 -9.92 6.54 3.20
CA LEU A 139 -8.58 6.34 2.65
C LEU A 139 -7.54 6.27 3.76
N ALA A 140 -6.76 5.19 3.81
CA ALA A 140 -5.57 5.06 4.63
C ALA A 140 -4.34 5.09 3.74
N VAL A 141 -3.39 5.98 4.04
CA VAL A 141 -2.19 6.17 3.22
C VAL A 141 -0.95 5.86 4.03
N GLN A 142 -0.11 4.96 3.51
CA GLN A 142 1.20 4.67 4.08
C GLN A 142 2.13 5.87 3.91
N VAL A 143 2.73 6.31 5.01
CA VAL A 143 3.80 7.32 5.01
C VAL A 143 5.07 6.67 5.50
N VAL A 144 5.98 6.43 4.55
CA VAL A 144 7.33 5.96 4.85
C VAL A 144 8.18 7.17 5.23
N GLY A 145 8.91 7.05 6.34
CA GLY A 145 9.71 8.15 6.87
C GLY A 145 10.72 8.68 5.84
N ARG A 146 10.57 9.95 5.47
CA ARG A 146 11.66 10.76 4.90
C ARG A 146 12.32 11.53 6.05
N SER A 147 13.59 11.93 5.90
CA SER A 147 14.26 12.76 6.90
C SER A 147 13.43 14.03 7.19
N ALA A 148 13.47 14.55 8.43
CA ALA A 148 12.65 15.71 8.84
C ALA A 148 12.81 16.93 7.93
N VAL A 149 14.00 17.09 7.32
CA VAL A 149 14.30 18.15 6.36
C VAL A 149 13.58 17.93 5.02
N ALA A 150 13.51 16.69 4.54
CA ALA A 150 12.81 16.35 3.30
C ALA A 150 11.28 16.46 3.41
N GLN A 151 10.71 16.24 4.61
CA GLN A 151 9.28 16.50 4.89
C GLN A 151 8.94 17.98 4.87
N ALA A 152 9.83 18.86 5.34
CA ALA A 152 9.57 20.29 5.38
C ALA A 152 9.60 20.97 4.00
N LEU A 153 10.30 20.37 3.02
CA LEU A 153 10.58 21.02 1.73
C LEU A 153 9.72 20.52 0.57
N ALA A 154 9.08 19.36 0.67
CA ALA A 154 8.23 18.82 -0.39
C ALA A 154 7.00 18.13 0.18
N LEU A 155 5.81 18.58 -0.26
CA LEU A 155 4.57 17.89 0.02
C LEU A 155 4.63 16.51 -0.65
N GLY A 156 4.69 15.45 0.16
CA GLY A 156 4.68 14.09 -0.35
C GLY A 156 3.34 13.76 -1.01
N TRP A 157 3.33 12.76 -1.90
CA TRP A 157 2.09 12.25 -2.47
C TRP A 157 1.02 11.90 -1.41
N PRO A 158 1.35 11.42 -0.18
CA PRO A 158 0.33 11.18 0.84
C PRO A 158 -0.39 12.45 1.30
N GLU A 159 0.33 13.57 1.41
CA GLU A 159 -0.25 14.86 1.81
C GLU A 159 -1.14 15.44 0.71
N VAL A 160 -0.79 15.21 -0.56
CA VAL A 160 -1.66 15.54 -1.69
C VAL A 160 -2.94 14.71 -1.62
N CYS A 161 -2.85 13.40 -1.38
CA CYS A 161 -4.04 12.55 -1.17
C CYS A 161 -4.93 13.08 -0.03
N ALA A 162 -4.35 13.45 1.11
CA ALA A 162 -5.13 13.97 2.24
C ALA A 162 -5.86 15.29 1.95
N ARG A 163 -5.37 16.09 1.00
CA ARG A 163 -6.02 17.35 0.57
C ARG A 163 -7.05 17.15 -0.54
N SER A 164 -6.81 16.18 -1.42
CA SER A 164 -7.57 16.01 -2.65
C SER A 164 -8.59 14.87 -2.62
N ALA A 165 -8.46 13.91 -1.70
CA ALA A 165 -9.42 12.81 -1.60
C ALA A 165 -10.80 13.31 -1.14
N GLU A 166 -11.85 12.79 -1.78
CA GLU A 166 -13.25 13.14 -1.47
C GLU A 166 -13.77 12.50 -0.17
N CYS A 167 -12.95 11.72 0.52
CA CYS A 167 -13.32 10.98 1.73
C CYS A 167 -12.33 11.21 2.89
N PRO A 168 -12.75 10.92 4.14
CA PRO A 168 -11.86 10.99 5.29
C PRO A 168 -10.57 10.20 5.05
N THR A 169 -9.45 10.87 5.21
CA THR A 169 -8.11 10.33 4.93
C THR A 169 -7.26 10.31 6.18
N VAL A 170 -6.57 9.20 6.43
CA VAL A 170 -5.58 9.07 7.51
C VAL A 170 -4.19 8.79 6.92
N LEU A 171 -3.20 9.50 7.43
CA LEU A 171 -1.79 9.30 7.09
C LEU A 171 -1.14 8.46 8.19
N ILE A 172 -0.59 7.30 7.80
CA ILE A 172 -0.02 6.32 8.73
C ILE A 172 1.50 6.38 8.65
N LYS A 173 2.12 6.99 9.66
CA LYS A 173 3.58 7.03 9.80
C LYS A 173 4.09 5.67 10.27
N THR A 174 4.74 4.93 9.38
CA THR A 174 5.15 3.54 9.64
C THR A 174 6.20 3.41 10.75
N GLY A 175 7.03 4.43 10.92
CA GLY A 175 8.03 4.52 12.00
C GLY A 175 7.42 4.62 13.40
N ASP A 176 6.19 5.13 13.52
CA ASP A 176 5.50 5.33 14.80
C ASP A 176 4.68 4.09 15.21
N LEU A 177 4.58 3.08 14.33
CA LEU A 177 3.79 1.89 14.58
C LEU A 177 4.51 0.95 15.57
N PRO A 178 3.80 0.30 16.51
CA PRO A 178 4.39 -0.70 17.41
C PRO A 178 5.01 -1.86 16.64
N GLU A 179 6.12 -2.43 17.12
CA GLU A 179 6.78 -3.58 16.48
C GLU A 179 5.89 -4.83 16.48
N ASN A 180 5.12 -5.03 17.54
CA ASN A 180 4.24 -6.18 17.72
C ASN A 180 2.88 -6.04 17.00
N ILE A 181 2.61 -4.94 16.29
CA ILE A 181 1.29 -4.73 15.66
C ILE A 181 0.95 -5.82 14.64
N GLY A 182 1.96 -6.49 14.10
CA GLY A 182 1.83 -7.56 13.13
C GLY A 182 1.00 -8.75 13.62
N SER A 183 1.00 -9.05 14.92
CA SER A 183 0.27 -10.20 15.47
C SER A 183 -1.25 -10.09 15.35
N VAL A 184 -1.77 -8.90 14.99
CA VAL A 184 -3.20 -8.68 14.74
C VAL A 184 -3.66 -9.38 13.46
N LEU A 185 -2.74 -9.71 12.54
CA LEU A 185 -3.03 -10.45 11.32
C LEU A 185 -2.79 -11.96 11.48
N ASP A 186 -2.33 -12.42 12.65
CA ASP A 186 -2.22 -13.85 12.92
C ASP A 186 -3.62 -14.46 13.02
N PRO A 187 -3.85 -15.64 12.41
CA PRO A 187 -5.13 -16.32 12.55
C PRO A 187 -5.37 -16.66 14.03
N THR A 188 -6.57 -16.38 14.53
CA THR A 188 -6.96 -16.80 15.89
C THR A 188 -6.90 -18.33 16.00
N PRO A 189 -6.24 -18.89 17.03
CA PRO A 189 -6.28 -20.32 17.27
C PRO A 189 -7.73 -20.74 17.53
N GLU A 190 -8.19 -21.77 16.82
CA GLU A 190 -9.53 -22.36 16.96
C GLU A 190 -9.76 -23.00 18.34
#